data_AF-A0A6H9G3C3-F1
#
_entry.id   AF-A0A6H9G3C3-F1
#
_cell.length_a   1.000
_cell.length_b   1.000
_cell.length_c   1.000
_cell.angle_alpha   90.00
_cell.angle_beta   90.00
_cell.angle_gamma   90.00
#
_symmetry.space_group_name_H-M   'P 1'
#
loop_
_entity.id
_entity.type
_entity.pdbx_description
1 polymer ?
#
loop_
_entity_poly.entity_id
_entity_poly.type
_entity_poly.pdbx_seq_one_letter_code
_entity_poly.pdbx_strand_id
1 'polypeptide(L)'
;MTQLQPDIFVNNRPDTDGDEEEDYFDYFYDEPGSEPGTLIIEPDAKPSRIILIDYDEDNAIRKVDITPNACAPYIGTNTVSWMDIQGLGSETVLKQVGEIFNLHPLLLEDVVNVPQRPKLEDYNNQLLVISQMVRLKEDESGFDTEQVSFVLGKRYLLSFQEEELQDCFEIVRDRIRTSQGRVRKSGADYLTYLLLDTIIDGYFPVVEHYEDRIEALEDMIISNPDRETMQEIYDVRRELLALRRLIWPMRNVLHLLMRDHHGIVSDEVQIYFRDSYDHVIQILEIIEAYRELAASLMDVYMSTMGNKLNEIMKFLTVISTIFIPLTFIVGVYGMNFENMPELKGEWSYFLVWLVMLAVAGGLIFYFWRKGWFKPIYSLKEEAKS
;
A
#
# COMPACT_ATOMS: atom_id res chain seq x y z
N MET A 1 -10.48 -35.98 50.42
CA MET A 1 -9.89 -34.64 50.22
C MET A 1 -8.85 -34.78 49.14
N THR A 2 -9.24 -34.60 47.89
CA THR A 2 -8.34 -34.69 46.74
C THR A 2 -7.97 -33.26 46.39
N GLN A 3 -6.71 -32.88 46.65
CA GLN A 3 -6.19 -31.57 46.28
C GLN A 3 -6.06 -31.52 44.75
N LEU A 4 -6.77 -30.58 44.13
CA LEU A 4 -6.59 -30.21 42.73
C LEU A 4 -5.31 -29.39 42.61
N GLN A 5 -4.37 -29.86 41.80
CA GLN A 5 -3.23 -29.07 41.33
C GLN A 5 -3.73 -28.04 40.32
N PRO A 6 -3.23 -26.80 40.32
CA PRO A 6 -3.58 -25.83 39.29
C PRO A 6 -2.88 -26.19 37.97
N ASP A 7 -3.65 -26.21 36.88
CA ASP A 7 -3.12 -26.34 35.52
C ASP A 7 -2.31 -25.08 35.16
N ILE A 8 -1.02 -25.27 34.90
CA ILE A 8 -0.14 -24.23 34.37
C ILE A 8 -0.13 -24.41 32.85
N PHE A 9 -0.79 -23.49 32.14
CA PHE A 9 -0.73 -23.42 30.69
C PHE A 9 0.47 -22.56 30.29
N VAL A 10 1.47 -23.17 29.65
CA VAL A 10 2.58 -22.48 29.02
C VAL A 10 2.17 -22.18 27.58
N ASN A 11 2.02 -20.90 27.25
CA ASN A 11 1.84 -20.45 25.87
C ASN A 11 3.18 -20.56 25.14
N ASN A 12 3.42 -21.67 24.46
CA ASN A 12 4.42 -21.75 23.40
C ASN A 12 3.72 -21.46 22.07
N ARG A 13 3.86 -20.24 21.55
CA ARG A 13 3.62 -19.99 20.12
C ARG A 13 4.83 -20.55 19.35
N PRO A 14 4.63 -21.18 18.19
CA PRO A 14 5.73 -21.47 17.27
C PRO A 14 6.17 -20.18 16.59
N ASP A 15 7.48 -19.90 16.61
CA ASP A 15 8.11 -18.89 15.76
C ASP A 15 7.82 -19.24 14.30
N THR A 16 7.10 -18.37 13.60
CA THR A 16 6.97 -18.41 12.15
C THR A 16 7.99 -17.47 11.54
N ASP A 17 9.25 -17.88 11.55
CA ASP A 17 10.28 -17.31 10.66
C ASP A 17 9.93 -17.70 9.22
N GLY A 18 9.26 -16.81 8.52
CA GLY A 18 9.05 -16.85 7.08
C GLY A 18 8.76 -15.44 6.62
N ASP A 19 9.63 -14.90 5.76
CA ASP A 19 9.58 -13.57 5.13
C ASP A 19 8.18 -12.94 5.26
N GLU A 20 8.00 -12.10 6.28
CA GLU A 20 6.70 -11.53 6.63
C GLU A 20 6.29 -10.59 5.51
N GLU A 21 5.38 -11.04 4.64
CA GLU A 21 4.58 -10.12 3.85
C GLU A 21 3.89 -9.19 4.85
N GLU A 22 4.27 -7.91 4.90
CA GLU A 22 3.59 -6.90 5.70
C GLU A 22 2.09 -6.95 5.40
N ASP A 23 1.34 -7.49 6.36
CA ASP A 23 -0.11 -7.52 6.28
C ASP A 23 -0.62 -6.15 6.70
N TYR A 24 -0.77 -5.26 5.72
CA TYR A 24 -1.38 -3.93 5.89
C TYR A 24 -2.81 -3.97 6.49
N PHE A 25 -3.35 -5.14 6.82
CA PHE A 25 -4.71 -5.35 7.28
C PHE A 25 -4.86 -5.76 8.75
N ASP A 26 -3.78 -5.98 9.50
CA ASP A 26 -3.87 -6.31 10.93
C ASP A 26 -3.81 -5.06 11.80
N TYR A 27 -4.98 -4.64 12.30
CA TYR A 27 -5.07 -3.69 13.41
C TYR A 27 -4.86 -4.42 14.72
N PHE A 28 -4.35 -3.72 15.72
CA PHE A 28 -4.25 -4.26 17.08
C PHE A 28 -5.65 -4.49 17.66
N TYR A 29 -5.83 -5.66 18.29
CA TYR A 29 -7.03 -6.00 19.08
C TYR A 29 -6.61 -6.59 20.41
N ASP A 30 -7.24 -6.14 21.50
CA ASP A 30 -7.02 -6.73 22.82
C ASP A 30 -7.50 -8.18 22.85
N GLU A 31 -6.75 -9.05 23.54
CA GLU A 31 -7.22 -10.40 23.80
C GLU A 31 -8.51 -10.33 24.66
N PRO A 32 -9.57 -11.08 24.31
CA PRO A 32 -10.81 -11.06 25.07
C PRO A 32 -10.58 -11.36 26.56
N GLY A 33 -10.85 -10.37 27.42
CA GLY A 33 -10.66 -10.46 28.87
C GLY A 33 -9.45 -9.69 29.42
N SER A 34 -8.70 -8.99 28.56
CA SER A 34 -7.63 -8.06 28.98
C SER A 34 -8.17 -6.95 29.88
N GLU A 35 -7.38 -6.53 30.86
CA GLU A 35 -7.75 -5.38 31.71
C GLU A 35 -7.62 -4.08 30.91
N PRO A 36 -8.66 -3.22 30.87
CA PRO A 36 -8.58 -1.96 30.15
C PRO A 36 -7.46 -1.06 30.68
N GLY A 37 -6.74 -0.39 29.79
CA GLY A 37 -5.61 0.48 30.12
C GLY A 37 -4.27 -0.25 30.24
N THR A 38 -4.16 -1.48 29.72
CA THR A 38 -2.91 -2.23 29.71
C THR A 38 -2.03 -1.75 28.56
N LEU A 39 -0.78 -1.37 28.87
CA LEU A 39 0.18 -0.92 27.88
C LEU A 39 0.99 -2.11 27.36
N ILE A 40 0.84 -2.45 26.09
CA ILE A 40 1.58 -3.56 25.46
C ILE A 40 2.60 -2.94 24.49
N ILE A 41 3.85 -2.80 24.96
CA ILE A 41 4.95 -2.28 24.15
C ILE A 41 5.72 -3.46 23.56
N GLU A 42 5.96 -3.41 22.25
CA GLU A 42 6.73 -4.45 21.57
C GLU A 42 8.18 -4.51 22.09
N PRO A 43 8.79 -5.70 22.20
CA PRO A 43 10.13 -5.86 22.78
C PRO A 43 11.24 -5.09 22.06
N ASP A 44 11.04 -4.77 20.78
CA ASP A 44 11.95 -4.07 19.87
C ASP A 44 11.60 -2.58 19.66
N ALA A 45 10.60 -2.07 20.37
CA ALA A 45 10.21 -0.67 20.32
C ALA A 45 11.41 0.28 20.57
N LYS A 46 11.56 1.29 19.70
CA LYS A 46 12.68 2.24 19.76
C LYS A 46 12.65 3.05 21.07
N PRO A 47 13.81 3.36 21.68
CA PRO A 47 13.86 4.14 22.91
C PRO A 47 13.14 5.49 22.79
N SER A 48 12.38 5.86 23.82
CA SER A 48 11.63 7.11 23.81
C SER A 48 12.55 8.33 23.91
N ARG A 49 12.44 9.20 22.92
CA ARG A 49 13.11 10.49 22.80
C ARG A 49 12.10 11.61 22.89
N ILE A 50 12.31 12.57 23.79
CA ILE A 50 11.39 13.71 23.95
C ILE A 50 12.04 15.00 23.44
N ILE A 51 11.38 15.64 22.50
CA ILE A 51 11.72 16.95 21.96
C ILE A 51 10.64 17.95 22.38
N LEU A 52 11.04 19.03 23.04
CA LEU A 52 10.16 20.14 23.38
C LEU A 52 10.44 21.31 22.46
N ILE A 53 9.40 21.80 21.79
CA ILE A 53 9.39 23.06 21.05
C ILE A 53 8.36 23.97 21.70
N ASP A 54 8.80 25.06 22.31
CA ASP A 54 7.93 26.03 22.98
C ASP A 54 8.09 27.40 22.31
N TYR A 55 6.98 28.04 21.97
CA TYR A 55 7.01 29.26 21.16
C TYR A 55 5.85 30.22 21.44
N ASP A 56 6.11 31.49 21.14
CA ASP A 56 5.13 32.57 20.99
C ASP A 56 5.42 33.34 19.69
N GLU A 57 4.79 34.51 19.50
CA GLU A 57 5.00 35.33 18.30
C GLU A 57 6.46 35.78 18.12
N ASP A 58 7.19 36.00 19.21
CA ASP A 58 8.51 36.61 19.21
C ASP A 58 9.65 35.59 19.35
N ASN A 59 9.43 34.54 20.14
CA ASN A 59 10.45 33.60 20.58
C ASN A 59 10.04 32.16 20.28
N ALA A 60 11.04 31.32 19.98
CA ALA A 60 10.88 29.87 19.99
C ALA A 60 12.13 29.23 20.57
N ILE A 61 11.92 28.22 21.41
CA ILE A 61 12.97 27.40 21.98
C ILE A 61 12.78 25.95 21.57
N ARG A 62 13.88 25.24 21.35
CA ARG A 62 13.89 23.80 21.13
C ARG A 62 14.82 23.14 22.13
N LYS A 63 14.32 22.14 22.85
CA LYS A 63 15.09 21.28 23.73
C LYS A 63 14.92 19.84 23.26
N VAL A 64 16.00 19.08 23.28
CA VAL A 64 16.05 17.71 22.76
C VAL A 64 16.55 16.82 23.88
N ASP A 65 16.13 15.56 23.89
CA ASP A 65 16.54 14.54 24.87
C ASP A 65 16.21 14.95 26.32
N ILE A 66 15.03 15.56 26.51
CA ILE A 66 14.57 15.98 27.83
C ILE A 66 13.83 14.86 28.57
N THR A 67 13.74 14.96 29.89
CA THR A 67 12.94 14.04 30.70
C THR A 67 11.47 14.48 30.74
N PRO A 68 10.51 13.56 30.97
CA PRO A 68 9.09 13.92 31.09
C PRO A 68 8.83 15.08 32.07
N ASN A 69 9.49 15.06 33.23
CA ASN A 69 9.36 16.09 34.26
C ASN A 69 9.78 17.50 33.79
N ALA A 70 10.65 17.59 32.78
CA ALA A 70 11.04 18.89 32.22
C ALA A 70 9.93 19.54 31.39
N CYS A 71 8.88 18.80 31.02
CA CYS A 71 7.71 19.30 30.30
C CYS A 71 6.68 19.99 31.23
N ALA A 72 6.60 19.59 32.51
CA ALA A 72 5.58 20.07 33.45
C ALA A 72 5.47 21.62 33.56
N PRO A 73 6.58 22.40 33.54
CA PRO A 73 6.50 23.87 33.59
C PRO A 73 5.77 24.51 32.41
N TYR A 74 5.60 23.80 31.29
CA TYR A 74 5.07 24.31 30.02
C TYR A 74 3.56 24.07 29.83
N ILE A 75 2.90 23.31 30.72
CA ILE A 75 1.48 22.94 30.58
C ILE A 75 0.53 24.13 30.82
N GLY A 76 0.99 25.15 31.55
CA GLY A 76 0.20 26.31 31.95
C GLY A 76 0.78 27.67 31.52
N THR A 77 1.76 27.68 30.62
CA THR A 77 2.32 28.93 30.09
C THR A 77 1.33 29.60 29.12
N ASN A 78 1.58 30.86 28.74
CA ASN A 78 0.80 31.53 27.70
C ASN A 78 1.35 31.27 26.28
N THR A 79 2.45 30.52 26.18
CA THR A 79 3.07 30.06 24.94
C THR A 79 2.36 28.82 24.41
N VAL A 80 2.69 28.40 23.19
CA VAL A 80 2.31 27.09 22.65
C VAL A 80 3.48 26.14 22.83
N SER A 81 3.23 24.99 23.44
CA SER A 81 4.25 23.97 23.69
C SER A 81 3.95 22.66 22.96
N TRP A 82 4.83 22.28 22.06
CA TRP A 82 4.79 21.00 21.37
C TRP A 82 5.80 20.05 22.01
N MET A 83 5.32 18.94 22.55
CA MET A 83 6.14 17.85 23.05
C MET A 83 6.04 16.69 22.06
N ASP A 84 7.14 16.40 21.39
CA ASP A 84 7.26 15.35 20.39
C ASP A 84 7.99 14.15 21.02
N ILE A 85 7.25 13.09 21.29
CA ILE A 85 7.72 11.83 21.87
C ILE A 85 7.92 10.85 20.71
N GLN A 86 9.17 10.64 20.32
CA GLN A 86 9.57 9.74 19.25
C GLN A 86 10.02 8.41 19.87
N GLY A 87 9.54 7.26 19.37
CA GLY A 87 9.79 5.95 19.96
C GLY A 87 8.90 5.64 21.18
N LEU A 88 8.11 4.57 21.11
CA LEU A 88 7.23 4.14 22.21
C LEU A 88 8.01 3.54 23.39
N GLY A 89 9.16 2.92 23.12
CA GLY A 89 10.29 2.56 23.98
C GLY A 89 10.05 2.13 25.43
N SER A 90 9.58 3.03 26.30
CA SER A 90 9.50 2.77 27.74
C SER A 90 8.13 3.09 28.33
N GLU A 91 7.49 2.05 28.84
CA GLU A 91 6.25 2.14 29.64
C GLU A 91 6.41 3.15 30.78
N THR A 92 7.60 3.21 31.39
CA THR A 92 7.89 4.14 32.48
C THR A 92 7.85 5.60 32.03
N VAL A 93 8.34 5.90 30.83
CA VAL A 93 8.33 7.24 30.25
C VAL A 93 6.91 7.63 29.88
N LEU A 94 6.17 6.74 29.21
CA LEU A 94 4.79 6.98 28.80
C LEU A 94 3.85 7.16 30.00
N LYS A 95 4.00 6.35 31.05
CA LYS A 95 3.25 6.54 32.31
C LYS A 95 3.57 7.88 32.99
N GLN A 96 4.84 8.30 33.01
CA GLN A 96 5.21 9.61 33.56
C GLN A 96 4.61 10.75 32.75
N VAL A 97 4.63 10.68 31.42
CA VAL A 97 3.95 11.64 30.55
C VAL A 97 2.45 11.63 30.86
N GLY A 98 1.85 10.44 30.99
CA GLY A 98 0.46 10.25 31.41
C GLY A 98 0.09 10.98 32.69
N GLU A 99 0.87 10.80 33.74
CA GLU A 99 0.66 11.45 35.04
C GLU A 99 0.82 12.98 34.96
N ILE A 100 1.83 13.47 34.26
CA ILE A 100 2.15 14.90 34.14
C ILE A 100 1.06 15.66 33.39
N PHE A 101 0.55 15.08 32.30
CA PHE A 101 -0.48 15.67 31.46
C PHE A 101 -1.90 15.22 31.85
N ASN A 102 -2.03 14.40 32.92
CA ASN A 102 -3.29 13.82 33.38
C ASN A 102 -4.07 13.12 32.25
N LEU A 103 -3.35 12.29 31.47
CA LEU A 103 -3.92 11.52 30.37
C LEU A 103 -4.72 10.34 30.92
N HIS A 104 -5.84 10.04 30.27
CA HIS A 104 -6.64 8.88 30.63
C HIS A 104 -5.88 7.57 30.30
N PRO A 105 -5.94 6.51 31.13
CA PRO A 105 -5.24 5.25 30.84
C PRO A 105 -5.59 4.62 29.50
N LEU A 106 -6.87 4.67 29.09
CA LEU A 106 -7.32 4.18 27.77
C LEU A 106 -6.71 4.97 26.59
N LEU A 107 -6.44 6.26 26.78
CA LEU A 107 -5.78 7.08 25.76
C LEU A 107 -4.34 6.58 25.57
N LEU A 108 -3.63 6.29 26.66
CA LEU A 108 -2.26 5.76 26.59
C LEU A 108 -2.22 4.35 25.99
N GLU A 109 -3.21 3.53 26.29
CA GLU A 109 -3.40 2.20 25.67
C GLU A 109 -3.51 2.33 24.15
N ASP A 110 -4.39 3.21 23.65
CA ASP A 110 -4.54 3.46 22.22
C ASP A 110 -3.27 4.00 21.53
N VAL A 111 -2.45 4.77 22.27
CA VAL A 111 -1.17 5.30 21.78
C VAL A 111 -0.15 4.19 21.59
N VAL A 112 -0.15 3.19 22.48
CA VAL A 112 0.88 2.14 22.55
C VAL A 112 0.50 0.89 21.76
N ASN A 113 -0.78 0.54 21.75
CA ASN A 113 -1.29 -0.67 21.13
C ASN A 113 -1.50 -0.45 19.63
N VAL A 114 -0.40 -0.45 18.89
CA VAL A 114 -0.32 -0.16 17.45
C VAL A 114 -0.50 -1.40 16.56
N PRO A 115 -1.03 -1.27 15.33
CA PRO A 115 -1.64 -0.07 14.76
C PRO A 115 -3.15 0.04 15.09
N GLN A 116 -3.63 1.26 15.34
CA GLN A 116 -5.03 1.61 15.47
C GLN A 116 -5.56 2.29 14.20
N ARG A 117 -6.87 2.20 14.00
CA ARG A 117 -7.56 2.98 12.96
C ARG A 117 -7.54 4.47 13.32
N PRO A 118 -7.36 5.38 12.33
CA PRO A 118 -7.49 6.80 12.60
C PRO A 118 -8.84 7.12 13.25
N LYS A 119 -8.78 7.81 14.38
CA LYS A 119 -9.93 8.13 15.21
C LYS A 119 -9.69 9.42 15.99
N LEU A 120 -10.79 10.04 16.40
CA LEU A 120 -10.79 11.16 17.32
C LEU A 120 -11.63 10.78 18.53
N GLU A 121 -11.04 10.95 19.71
CA GLU A 121 -11.70 10.72 20.99
C GLU A 121 -11.56 11.94 21.89
N ASP A 122 -12.64 12.27 22.60
CA ASP A 122 -12.67 13.37 23.56
C ASP A 122 -12.46 12.85 24.98
N TYR A 123 -11.45 13.40 25.65
CA TYR A 123 -11.10 13.12 27.03
C TYR A 123 -11.18 14.38 27.91
N ASN A 124 -12.34 15.05 27.92
CA ASN A 124 -12.66 16.20 28.80
C ASN A 124 -11.55 17.27 28.84
N ASN A 125 -11.59 18.22 27.89
CA ASN A 125 -10.58 19.28 27.66
C ASN A 125 -9.28 18.79 26.99
N GLN A 126 -9.24 17.55 26.51
CA GLN A 126 -8.16 16.99 25.70
C GLN A 126 -8.77 16.22 24.54
N LEU A 127 -8.20 16.36 23.33
CA LEU A 127 -8.57 15.54 22.18
C LEU A 127 -7.43 14.59 21.85
N LEU A 128 -7.73 13.29 21.80
CA LEU A 128 -6.86 12.29 21.19
C LEU A 128 -7.19 12.23 19.70
N VAL A 129 -6.19 12.40 18.85
CA VAL A 129 -6.29 12.19 17.41
C VAL A 129 -5.25 11.15 17.00
N ILE A 130 -5.71 10.01 16.50
CA ILE A 130 -4.85 8.99 15.91
C ILE A 130 -4.89 9.15 14.39
N SER A 131 -3.72 9.14 13.77
CA SER A 131 -3.54 9.20 12.33
C SER A 131 -2.49 8.19 11.87
N GLN A 132 -2.41 7.98 10.56
CA GLN A 132 -1.50 7.04 9.91
C GLN A 132 -0.65 7.81 8.91
N MET A 133 0.63 7.95 9.20
CA MET A 133 1.63 8.46 8.26
C MET A 133 1.95 7.37 7.24
N VAL A 134 2.12 7.78 5.98
CA VAL A 134 2.57 6.89 4.91
C VAL A 134 3.82 7.46 4.28
N ARG A 135 4.76 6.60 3.90
CA ARG A 135 6.01 6.97 3.23
C ARG A 135 6.34 5.94 2.17
N LEU A 136 6.84 6.36 1.02
CA LEU A 136 7.40 5.41 0.05
C LEU A 136 8.62 4.72 0.64
N LYS A 137 8.72 3.41 0.40
CA LYS A 137 9.92 2.62 0.75
C LYS A 137 11.12 3.11 -0.07
N GLU A 138 12.33 3.00 0.50
CA GLU A 138 13.57 3.40 -0.19
C GLU A 138 13.80 2.65 -1.51
N ASP A 139 13.29 1.42 -1.63
CA ASP A 139 13.38 0.59 -2.83
C ASP A 139 12.21 0.77 -3.81
N GLU A 140 11.27 1.68 -3.51
CA GLU A 140 10.08 1.97 -4.29
C GLU A 140 9.19 0.73 -4.53
N SER A 141 9.31 -0.32 -3.70
CA SER A 141 8.49 -1.54 -3.81
C SER A 141 7.06 -1.34 -3.30
N GLY A 142 6.81 -0.29 -2.53
CA GLY A 142 5.54 0.01 -1.88
C GLY A 142 5.68 1.18 -0.90
N PHE A 143 4.98 1.11 0.22
CA PHE A 143 5.00 2.15 1.24
C PHE A 143 5.06 1.56 2.66
N ASP A 144 5.67 2.30 3.57
CA ASP A 144 5.64 2.06 5.01
C ASP A 144 4.52 2.87 5.65
N THR A 145 4.01 2.37 6.77
CA THR A 145 3.00 3.04 7.59
C THR A 145 3.50 3.26 8.99
N GLU A 146 3.12 4.37 9.60
CA GLU A 146 3.43 4.66 11.00
C GLU A 146 2.23 5.33 11.68
N GLN A 147 1.81 4.81 12.82
CA GLN A 147 0.83 5.49 13.66
C GLN A 147 1.45 6.74 14.28
N VAL A 148 0.74 7.86 14.13
CA VAL A 148 1.04 9.08 14.88
C VAL A 148 -0.18 9.46 15.69
N SER A 149 0.02 9.57 17.00
CA SER A 149 -1.02 9.94 17.95
C SER A 149 -0.77 11.33 18.51
N PHE A 150 -1.78 12.19 18.44
CA PHE A 150 -1.74 13.54 18.96
C PHE A 150 -2.67 13.70 20.16
N VAL A 151 -2.19 14.37 21.20
CA VAL A 151 -3.04 14.80 22.32
C VAL A 151 -3.05 16.32 22.36
N LEU A 152 -4.14 16.91 21.90
CA LEU A 152 -4.34 18.35 21.87
C LEU A 152 -4.98 18.81 23.17
N GLY A 153 -4.24 19.63 23.93
CA GLY A 153 -4.76 20.42 25.04
C GLY A 153 -4.96 21.89 24.64
N LYS A 154 -5.31 22.75 25.60
CA LYS A 154 -5.60 24.18 25.32
C LYS A 154 -4.42 24.98 24.75
N ARG A 155 -3.19 24.66 25.14
CA ARG A 155 -1.96 25.39 24.75
C ARG A 155 -0.76 24.49 24.53
N TYR A 156 -0.96 23.19 24.59
CA TYR A 156 0.09 22.22 24.33
C TYR A 156 -0.42 21.14 23.39
N LEU A 157 0.52 20.52 22.70
CA LEU A 157 0.29 19.39 21.82
C LEU A 157 1.31 18.32 22.16
N LEU A 158 0.86 17.11 22.44
CA LEU A 158 1.72 15.92 22.47
C LEU A 158 1.64 15.24 21.12
N SER A 159 2.77 14.81 20.55
CA SER A 159 2.81 13.80 19.49
C SER A 159 3.54 12.57 20.00
N PHE A 160 3.02 11.39 19.67
CA PHE A 160 3.63 10.10 19.92
C PHE A 160 3.86 9.44 18.56
N GLN A 161 5.10 9.06 18.30
CA GLN A 161 5.55 8.42 17.06
C GLN A 161 6.19 7.06 17.38
N GLU A 162 6.04 6.09 16.48
CA GLU A 162 6.63 4.75 16.65
C GLU A 162 8.13 4.78 16.40
N GLU A 163 8.55 5.52 15.37
CA GLU A 163 9.93 5.66 14.96
C GLU A 163 10.66 6.81 15.67
N GLU A 164 11.96 6.65 15.87
CA GLU A 164 12.78 7.65 16.58
C GLU A 164 13.28 8.77 15.65
N LEU A 165 13.57 8.46 14.38
CA LEU A 165 14.47 9.29 13.57
C LEU A 165 13.86 9.88 12.31
N GLN A 166 12.76 9.32 11.81
CA GLN A 166 12.17 9.72 10.54
C GLN A 166 10.72 10.12 10.73
N ASP A 167 10.35 11.31 10.24
CA ASP A 167 8.97 11.77 10.15
C ASP A 167 8.84 12.85 9.07
N CYS A 168 7.61 13.24 8.75
CA CYS A 168 7.33 14.30 7.77
C CYS A 168 7.32 15.72 8.39
N PHE A 169 7.58 15.89 9.69
CA PHE A 169 7.30 17.14 10.41
C PHE A 169 8.42 18.19 10.37
N GLU A 170 9.55 17.91 9.72
CA GLU A 170 10.66 18.86 9.66
C GLU A 170 10.25 20.20 9.04
N ILE A 171 9.35 20.19 8.05
CA ILE A 171 8.79 21.40 7.44
C ILE A 171 8.05 22.25 8.47
N VAL A 172 7.32 21.62 9.40
CA VAL A 172 6.60 22.31 10.47
C VAL A 172 7.58 22.86 11.52
N ARG A 173 8.59 22.07 11.91
CA ARG A 173 9.67 22.52 12.80
C ARG A 173 10.39 23.73 12.24
N ASP A 174 10.65 23.75 10.94
CA ASP A 174 11.30 24.87 10.25
C ASP A 174 10.42 26.11 10.15
N ARG A 175 9.12 25.95 9.90
CA ARG A 175 8.16 27.07 9.95
C ARG A 175 8.14 27.71 11.33
N ILE A 176 8.14 26.91 12.41
CA ILE A 176 8.25 27.43 13.78
C ILE A 176 9.61 28.10 13.99
N ARG A 177 10.73 27.47 13.61
CA ARG A 177 12.08 28.01 13.80
C ARG A 177 12.28 29.37 13.13
N THR A 178 11.75 29.53 11.93
CA THR A 178 11.95 30.73 11.09
C THR A 178 10.80 31.74 11.19
N SER A 179 9.79 31.49 12.03
CA SER A 179 8.58 32.31 12.14
C SER A 179 7.87 32.51 10.79
N GLN A 180 7.87 31.49 9.93
CA GLN A 180 7.20 31.54 8.64
C GLN A 180 5.69 31.33 8.78
N GLY A 181 4.92 32.08 8.01
CA GLY A 181 3.46 31.99 8.01
C GLY A 181 2.85 32.42 9.35
N ARG A 182 1.84 31.69 9.80
CA ARG A 182 0.99 32.07 10.95
C ARG A 182 1.26 31.23 12.20
N VAL A 183 2.09 30.19 12.10
CA VAL A 183 2.23 29.15 13.15
C VAL A 183 2.52 29.74 14.54
N ARG A 184 3.45 30.70 14.65
CA ARG A 184 3.79 31.35 15.92
C ARG A 184 2.73 32.30 16.47
N LYS A 185 1.78 32.72 15.64
CA LYS A 185 0.68 33.64 15.99
C LYS A 185 -0.62 32.90 16.31
N SER A 186 -0.63 31.59 16.15
CA SER A 186 -1.80 30.74 16.31
C SER A 186 -1.64 29.78 17.50
N GLY A 187 -2.74 29.16 17.92
CA GLY A 187 -2.76 28.24 19.04
C GLY A 187 -2.24 26.84 18.72
N ALA A 188 -2.28 25.97 19.73
CA ALA A 188 -1.95 24.56 19.59
C ALA A 188 -2.88 23.83 18.60
N ASP A 189 -4.12 24.29 18.45
CA ASP A 189 -5.08 23.79 17.48
C ASP A 189 -4.60 23.98 16.02
N TYR A 190 -4.02 25.14 15.70
CA TYR A 190 -3.44 25.39 14.38
C TYR A 190 -2.18 24.55 14.15
N LEU A 191 -1.38 24.31 15.20
CA LEU A 191 -0.24 23.38 15.09
C LEU A 191 -0.72 21.95 14.79
N THR A 192 -1.78 21.48 15.47
CA THR A 192 -2.38 20.18 15.18
C THR A 192 -2.86 20.10 13.73
N TYR A 193 -3.51 21.16 13.23
CA TYR A 193 -3.84 21.25 11.81
C TYR A 193 -2.59 21.08 10.94
N LEU A 194 -1.53 21.86 11.15
CA LEU A 194 -0.32 21.79 10.32
C LEU A 194 0.31 20.39 10.30
N LEU A 195 0.35 19.69 11.43
CA LEU A 195 0.92 18.35 11.52
C LEU A 195 0.02 17.32 10.81
N LEU A 196 -1.30 17.39 11.01
CA LEU A 196 -2.25 16.52 10.30
C LEU A 196 -2.26 16.76 8.79
N ASP A 197 -2.20 18.02 8.38
CA ASP A 197 -2.09 18.43 6.97
C ASP A 197 -0.81 17.88 6.34
N THR A 198 0.31 17.93 7.06
CA THR A 198 1.59 17.36 6.60
C THR A 198 1.53 15.84 6.48
N ILE A 199 0.79 15.14 7.36
CA ILE A 199 0.54 13.69 7.22
C ILE A 199 -0.31 13.42 5.98
N ILE A 200 -1.40 14.16 5.77
CA ILE A 200 -2.33 13.99 4.65
C ILE A 200 -1.60 14.27 3.32
N ASP A 201 -0.82 15.34 3.26
CA ASP A 201 -0.03 15.70 2.08
C ASP A 201 1.00 14.62 1.72
N GLY A 202 1.49 13.87 2.73
CA GLY A 202 2.38 12.72 2.54
C GLY A 202 1.79 11.58 1.70
N TYR A 203 0.46 11.52 1.55
CA TYR A 203 -0.19 10.52 0.69
C TYR A 203 -0.07 10.85 -0.79
N PHE A 204 0.08 12.12 -1.20
CA PHE A 204 0.13 12.48 -2.61
C PHE A 204 1.32 11.85 -3.35
N PRO A 205 2.58 11.95 -2.86
CA PRO A 205 3.70 11.28 -3.51
C PRO A 205 3.53 9.76 -3.62
N VAL A 206 2.91 9.14 -2.61
CA VAL A 206 2.65 7.68 -2.62
C VAL A 206 1.65 7.34 -3.72
N VAL A 207 0.56 8.10 -3.84
CA VAL A 207 -0.46 7.88 -4.87
C VAL A 207 0.09 8.17 -6.27
N GLU A 208 0.90 9.22 -6.45
CA GLU A 208 1.61 9.51 -7.72
C GLU A 208 2.51 8.33 -8.15
N HIS A 209 3.24 7.71 -7.21
CA HIS A 209 4.02 6.51 -7.51
C HIS A 209 3.16 5.33 -8.02
N TYR A 210 1.94 5.15 -7.52
CA TYR A 210 1.02 4.14 -8.03
C TYR A 210 0.45 4.48 -9.42
N GLU A 211 0.36 5.76 -9.79
CA GLU A 211 0.03 6.18 -11.15
C GLU A 211 1.09 5.66 -12.12
N ASP A 212 2.36 5.95 -11.83
CA ASP A 212 3.51 5.52 -12.64
C ASP A 212 3.58 3.98 -12.78
N ARG A 213 3.31 3.24 -11.68
CA ARG A 213 3.25 1.76 -11.72
C ARG A 213 2.11 1.25 -12.60
N ILE A 214 0.95 1.87 -12.57
CA ILE A 214 -0.20 1.49 -13.40
C ILE A 214 0.11 1.77 -14.88
N GLU A 215 0.70 2.92 -15.20
CA GLU A 215 1.13 3.24 -16.57
C GLU A 215 2.15 2.21 -17.10
N ALA A 216 3.14 1.86 -16.28
CA ALA A 216 4.13 0.82 -16.64
C ALA A 216 3.47 -0.55 -16.88
N LEU A 217 2.48 -0.93 -16.07
CA LEU A 217 1.71 -2.16 -16.26
C LEU A 217 0.93 -2.16 -17.58
N GLU A 218 0.33 -1.03 -17.97
CA GLU A 218 -0.36 -0.91 -19.24
C GLU A 218 0.57 -1.21 -20.43
N ASP A 219 1.77 -0.62 -20.43
CA ASP A 219 2.78 -0.84 -21.46
C ASP A 219 3.27 -2.30 -21.52
N MET A 220 3.46 -2.94 -20.36
CA MET A 220 3.86 -4.36 -20.27
C MET A 220 2.79 -5.30 -20.85
N ILE A 221 1.50 -5.04 -20.56
CA ILE A 221 0.38 -5.87 -21.04
C ILE A 221 0.26 -5.80 -22.57
N ILE A 222 0.51 -4.64 -23.17
CA ILE A 222 0.42 -4.45 -24.63
C ILE A 222 1.61 -5.09 -25.35
N SER A 223 2.81 -4.98 -24.78
CA SER A 223 4.05 -5.41 -25.44
C SER A 223 4.29 -6.92 -25.36
N ASN A 224 4.42 -7.49 -24.17
CA ASN A 224 4.61 -8.93 -23.98
C ASN A 224 4.22 -9.36 -22.57
N PRO A 225 2.93 -9.69 -22.34
CA PRO A 225 2.47 -10.08 -21.01
C PRO A 225 3.08 -11.42 -20.59
N ASP A 226 3.49 -11.47 -19.33
CA ASP A 226 3.99 -12.65 -18.66
C ASP A 226 3.29 -12.90 -17.32
N ARG A 227 3.76 -13.89 -16.56
CA ARG A 227 3.16 -14.23 -15.27
C ARG A 227 3.45 -13.19 -14.20
N GLU A 228 4.58 -12.49 -14.29
CA GLU A 228 4.97 -11.45 -13.34
C GLU A 228 4.05 -10.23 -13.46
N THR A 229 3.66 -9.89 -14.71
CA THR A 229 2.68 -8.84 -15.00
C THR A 229 1.37 -9.03 -14.22
N MET A 230 0.87 -10.27 -14.14
CA MET A 230 -0.38 -10.58 -13.42
C MET A 230 -0.21 -10.37 -11.90
N GLN A 231 0.94 -10.75 -11.35
CA GLN A 231 1.24 -10.61 -9.93
C GLN A 231 1.32 -9.12 -9.55
N GLU A 232 2.01 -8.33 -10.36
CA GLU A 232 2.14 -6.88 -10.15
C GLU A 232 0.78 -6.15 -10.15
N ILE A 233 -0.16 -6.55 -11.02
CA ILE A 233 -1.54 -6.01 -11.00
C ILE A 233 -2.25 -6.33 -9.67
N TYR A 234 -2.04 -7.54 -9.12
CA TYR A 234 -2.62 -7.93 -7.83
C TYR A 234 -2.02 -7.13 -6.68
N ASP A 235 -0.70 -6.92 -6.69
CA ASP A 235 0.03 -6.21 -5.64
C ASP A 235 -0.38 -4.74 -5.60
N VAL A 236 -0.40 -4.04 -6.75
CA VAL A 236 -0.93 -2.67 -6.87
C VAL A 236 -2.37 -2.58 -6.33
N ARG A 237 -3.24 -3.54 -6.67
CA ARG A 237 -4.64 -3.53 -6.20
C ARG A 237 -4.75 -3.74 -4.68
N ARG A 238 -3.91 -4.60 -4.11
CA ARG A 238 -3.84 -4.87 -2.66
C ARG A 238 -3.36 -3.63 -1.92
N GLU A 239 -2.30 -3.01 -2.41
CA GLU A 239 -1.67 -1.82 -1.82
C GLU A 239 -2.58 -0.58 -1.90
N LEU A 240 -3.26 -0.34 -3.03
CA LEU A 240 -4.28 0.71 -3.13
C LEU A 240 -5.45 0.49 -2.16
N LEU A 241 -5.83 -0.77 -1.90
CA LEU A 241 -6.84 -1.08 -0.89
C LEU A 241 -6.34 -0.79 0.53
N ALA A 242 -5.07 -1.05 0.82
CA ALA A 242 -4.43 -0.70 2.08
C ALA A 242 -4.44 0.82 2.29
N LEU A 243 -3.95 1.61 1.32
CA LEU A 243 -4.01 3.09 1.37
C LEU A 243 -5.42 3.61 1.63
N ARG A 244 -6.41 3.07 0.90
CA ARG A 244 -7.83 3.43 1.12
C ARG A 244 -8.26 3.19 2.57
N ARG A 245 -7.87 2.07 3.18
CA ARG A 245 -8.25 1.74 4.57
C ARG A 245 -7.60 2.68 5.58
N LEU A 246 -6.37 3.14 5.32
CA LEU A 246 -5.65 4.09 6.18
C LEU A 246 -6.28 5.48 6.11
N ILE A 247 -6.54 6.00 4.91
CA ILE A 247 -6.99 7.40 4.75
C ILE A 247 -8.52 7.58 4.94
N TRP A 248 -9.33 6.56 4.67
CA TRP A 248 -10.80 6.67 4.72
C TRP A 248 -11.35 7.12 6.10
N PRO A 249 -10.90 6.57 7.25
CA PRO A 249 -11.37 6.99 8.57
C PRO A 249 -11.02 8.44 8.91
N MET A 250 -9.98 9.01 8.28
CA MET A 250 -9.56 10.39 8.49
C MET A 250 -10.67 11.41 8.18
N ARG A 251 -11.60 11.06 7.28
CA ARG A 251 -12.81 11.86 7.02
C ARG A 251 -13.63 12.12 8.29
N ASN A 252 -13.79 11.09 9.11
CA ASN A 252 -14.55 11.20 10.35
C ASN A 252 -13.76 11.99 11.41
N VAL A 253 -12.44 11.78 11.48
CA VAL A 253 -11.54 12.57 12.35
C VAL A 253 -11.68 14.06 12.06
N LEU A 254 -11.49 14.46 10.79
CA LEU A 254 -11.59 15.85 10.37
C LEU A 254 -13.00 16.41 10.54
N HIS A 255 -14.04 15.60 10.30
CA HIS A 255 -15.43 16.00 10.52
C HIS A 255 -15.73 16.32 11.99
N LEU A 256 -15.17 15.52 12.91
CA LEU A 256 -15.30 15.75 14.35
C LEU A 256 -14.50 16.99 14.78
N LEU A 257 -13.28 17.21 14.27
CA LEU A 257 -12.49 18.41 14.52
C LEU A 257 -13.20 19.69 14.06
N MET A 258 -13.86 19.65 12.88
CA MET A 258 -14.67 20.77 12.37
C MET A 258 -15.93 21.05 13.20
N ARG A 259 -16.35 20.11 14.04
CA ARG A 259 -17.56 20.20 14.87
C ARG A 259 -17.25 20.22 16.36
N ASP A 260 -16.01 20.54 16.76
CA ASP A 260 -15.65 20.54 18.17
C ASP A 260 -16.63 21.41 18.99
N HIS A 261 -17.25 20.79 20.01
CA HIS A 261 -18.23 21.45 20.88
C HIS A 261 -17.58 22.01 22.15
N HIS A 262 -16.33 21.66 22.43
CA HIS A 262 -15.64 21.96 23.68
C HIS A 262 -14.70 23.18 23.60
N GLY A 263 -14.53 23.73 22.39
CA GLY A 263 -13.78 24.97 22.17
C GLY A 263 -12.27 24.81 22.30
N ILE A 264 -11.76 23.59 22.11
CA ILE A 264 -10.34 23.29 21.99
C ILE A 264 -9.86 23.71 20.59
N VAL A 265 -10.66 23.44 19.57
CA VAL A 265 -10.44 23.91 18.20
C VAL A 265 -11.21 25.20 17.97
N SER A 266 -10.50 26.26 17.59
CA SER A 266 -11.11 27.55 17.28
C SER A 266 -11.87 27.55 15.95
N ASP A 267 -12.90 28.39 15.83
CA ASP A 267 -13.68 28.57 14.58
C ASP A 267 -12.80 28.99 13.39
N GLU A 268 -11.71 29.72 13.65
CA GLU A 268 -10.74 30.08 12.62
C GLU A 268 -10.01 28.85 12.07
N VAL A 269 -9.61 27.92 12.94
CA VAL A 269 -8.88 26.70 12.57
C VAL A 269 -9.79 25.67 11.89
N GLN A 270 -11.09 25.67 12.18
CA GLN A 270 -12.07 24.81 11.50
C GLN A 270 -12.09 25.00 9.96
N ILE A 271 -11.76 26.20 9.46
CA ILE A 271 -11.66 26.46 8.01
C ILE A 271 -10.48 25.70 7.40
N TYR A 272 -9.37 25.56 8.13
CA TYR A 272 -8.19 24.82 7.68
C TYR A 272 -8.44 23.31 7.70
N PHE A 273 -9.13 22.79 8.71
CA PHE A 273 -9.53 21.38 8.72
C PHE A 273 -10.50 21.02 7.58
N ARG A 274 -11.25 21.99 7.05
CA ARG A 274 -12.07 21.78 5.84
C ARG A 274 -11.21 21.59 4.60
N ASP A 275 -10.12 22.33 4.48
CA ASP A 275 -9.15 22.19 3.38
C ASP A 275 -8.51 20.79 3.41
N SER A 276 -8.01 20.36 4.58
CA SER A 276 -7.48 19.00 4.75
C SER A 276 -8.57 17.93 4.52
N TYR A 277 -9.85 18.22 4.81
CA TYR A 277 -10.96 17.31 4.48
C TYR A 277 -11.10 17.14 2.97
N ASP A 278 -11.03 18.24 2.22
CA ASP A 278 -11.09 18.21 0.77
C ASP A 278 -9.89 17.46 0.17
N HIS A 279 -8.68 17.62 0.71
CA HIS A 279 -7.50 16.81 0.34
C HIS A 279 -7.72 15.30 0.57
N VAL A 280 -8.28 14.91 1.72
CA VAL A 280 -8.63 13.51 2.00
C VAL A 280 -9.62 12.95 0.99
N ILE A 281 -10.64 13.73 0.60
CA ILE A 281 -11.59 13.32 -0.44
C ILE A 281 -10.88 13.15 -1.79
N GLN A 282 -10.03 14.09 -2.17
CA GLN A 282 -9.26 14.01 -3.41
C GLN A 282 -8.38 12.74 -3.46
N ILE A 283 -7.62 12.46 -2.40
CA ILE A 283 -6.81 11.24 -2.29
C ILE A 283 -7.66 9.99 -2.47
N LEU A 284 -8.84 9.94 -1.83
CA LEU A 284 -9.76 8.81 -1.94
C LEU A 284 -10.33 8.62 -3.35
N GLU A 285 -10.64 9.71 -4.05
CA GLU A 285 -11.11 9.67 -5.43
C GLU A 285 -10.03 9.14 -6.37
N ILE A 286 -8.78 9.58 -6.20
CA ILE A 286 -7.64 9.09 -6.99
C ILE A 286 -7.43 7.59 -6.73
N ILE A 287 -7.39 7.16 -5.46
CA ILE A 287 -7.24 5.75 -5.11
C ILE A 287 -8.34 4.90 -5.73
N GLU A 288 -9.60 5.36 -5.74
CA GLU A 288 -10.69 4.59 -6.35
C GLU A 288 -10.55 4.50 -7.88
N ALA A 289 -10.15 5.58 -8.54
CA ALA A 289 -9.87 5.60 -9.97
C ALA A 289 -8.76 4.61 -10.33
N TYR A 290 -7.66 4.60 -9.57
CA TYR A 290 -6.53 3.69 -9.78
C TYR A 290 -6.91 2.23 -9.54
N ARG A 291 -7.78 1.96 -8.56
CA ARG A 291 -8.32 0.60 -8.35
C ARG A 291 -9.20 0.14 -9.51
N GLU A 292 -9.98 1.03 -10.12
CA GLU A 292 -10.78 0.73 -11.31
C GLU A 292 -9.88 0.49 -12.53
N LEU A 293 -8.84 1.32 -12.73
CA LEU A 293 -7.85 1.12 -13.79
C LEU A 293 -7.13 -0.22 -13.65
N ALA A 294 -6.60 -0.53 -12.46
CA ALA A 294 -5.94 -1.81 -12.19
C ALA A 294 -6.87 -3.02 -12.42
N ALA A 295 -8.15 -2.89 -12.07
CA ALA A 295 -9.15 -3.93 -12.39
C ALA A 295 -9.35 -4.08 -13.90
N SER A 296 -9.38 -2.97 -14.65
CA SER A 296 -9.48 -3.01 -16.11
C SER A 296 -8.25 -3.63 -16.77
N LEU A 297 -7.04 -3.36 -16.24
CA LEU A 297 -5.78 -3.93 -16.74
C LEU A 297 -5.79 -5.47 -16.64
N MET A 298 -6.39 -6.01 -15.58
CA MET A 298 -6.56 -7.45 -15.43
C MET A 298 -7.41 -8.06 -16.56
N ASP A 299 -8.50 -7.39 -16.95
CA ASP A 299 -9.36 -7.83 -18.05
C ASP A 299 -8.63 -7.72 -19.41
N VAL A 300 -7.85 -6.66 -19.61
CA VAL A 300 -7.01 -6.49 -20.80
C VAL A 300 -5.94 -7.58 -20.88
N TYR A 301 -5.24 -7.87 -19.78
CA TYR A 301 -4.27 -8.96 -19.67
C TYR A 301 -4.90 -10.30 -20.09
N MET A 302 -6.07 -10.65 -19.55
CA MET A 302 -6.78 -11.88 -19.92
C MET A 302 -7.15 -11.93 -21.40
N SER A 303 -7.58 -10.81 -21.97
CA SER A 303 -7.89 -10.68 -23.41
C SER A 303 -6.64 -10.88 -24.27
N THR A 304 -5.52 -10.24 -23.93
CA THR A 304 -4.25 -10.36 -24.65
C THR A 304 -3.70 -11.78 -24.58
N MET A 305 -3.73 -12.42 -23.41
CA MET A 305 -3.33 -13.82 -23.24
C MET A 305 -4.23 -14.76 -24.05
N GLY A 306 -5.54 -14.52 -24.07
CA GLY A 306 -6.48 -15.26 -24.92
C GLY A 306 -6.17 -15.10 -26.41
N ASN A 307 -5.80 -13.90 -26.86
CA ASN A 307 -5.38 -13.65 -28.24
C ASN A 307 -4.09 -14.39 -28.59
N LYS A 308 -3.08 -14.37 -27.71
CA LYS A 308 -1.82 -15.09 -27.88
C LYS A 308 -2.04 -16.61 -28.00
N LEU A 309 -2.87 -17.18 -27.12
CA LEU A 309 -3.27 -18.59 -27.20
C LEU A 309 -3.99 -18.91 -28.52
N ASN A 310 -4.90 -18.04 -28.96
CA ASN A 310 -5.60 -18.19 -30.24
C ASN A 310 -4.63 -18.15 -31.44
N GLU A 311 -3.59 -17.31 -31.40
CA GLU A 311 -2.57 -17.27 -32.45
C GLU A 311 -1.70 -18.53 -32.48
N ILE A 312 -1.24 -19.01 -31.31
CA ILE A 312 -0.48 -20.26 -31.18
C ILE A 312 -1.31 -21.45 -31.71
N MET A 313 -2.60 -21.51 -31.35
CA MET A 313 -3.49 -22.57 -31.82
C MET A 313 -3.71 -22.51 -33.34
N LYS A 314 -3.87 -21.32 -33.93
CA LYS A 314 -3.94 -21.15 -35.39
C LYS A 314 -2.65 -21.65 -36.05
N PHE A 315 -1.49 -21.29 -35.51
CA PHE A 315 -0.20 -21.71 -36.05
C PHE A 315 -0.04 -23.24 -36.05
N LEU A 316 -0.27 -23.87 -34.90
CA LEU A 316 -0.21 -25.33 -34.77
C LEU A 316 -1.21 -26.02 -35.70
N THR A 317 -2.40 -25.44 -35.87
CA THR A 317 -3.44 -25.96 -36.77
C THR A 317 -3.01 -25.89 -38.24
N VAL A 318 -2.42 -24.78 -38.68
CA VAL A 318 -1.91 -24.61 -40.06
C VAL A 318 -0.84 -25.65 -40.35
N ILE A 319 0.16 -25.80 -39.47
CA ILE A 319 1.23 -26.80 -39.63
C ILE A 319 0.63 -28.20 -39.67
N SER A 320 -0.20 -28.55 -38.68
CA SER A 320 -0.79 -29.90 -38.58
C SER A 320 -1.65 -30.23 -39.81
N THR A 321 -2.47 -29.29 -40.28
CA THR A 321 -3.34 -29.50 -41.46
C THR A 321 -2.53 -29.71 -42.74
N ILE A 322 -1.35 -29.10 -42.87
CA ILE A 322 -0.45 -29.32 -44.00
C ILE A 322 0.22 -30.70 -43.89
N PHE A 323 0.75 -31.07 -42.72
CA PHE A 323 1.52 -32.30 -42.57
C PHE A 323 0.67 -33.57 -42.47
N ILE A 324 -0.50 -33.56 -41.82
CA ILE A 324 -1.32 -34.76 -41.61
C ILE A 324 -1.67 -35.48 -42.94
N PRO A 325 -2.17 -34.81 -43.98
CA PRO A 325 -2.46 -35.46 -45.27
C PRO A 325 -1.19 -35.97 -45.99
N LEU A 326 -0.08 -35.23 -45.89
CA LEU A 326 1.19 -35.63 -46.51
C LEU A 326 1.76 -36.88 -45.84
N THR A 327 1.77 -36.90 -44.51
CA THR A 327 2.18 -38.06 -43.71
C THR A 327 1.27 -39.25 -43.98
N PHE A 328 -0.04 -39.03 -44.18
CA PHE A 328 -0.95 -40.09 -44.59
C PHE A 328 -0.59 -40.68 -45.96
N ILE A 329 -0.33 -39.84 -46.97
CA ILE A 329 0.11 -40.30 -48.30
C ILE A 329 1.40 -41.10 -48.19
N VAL A 330 2.41 -40.58 -47.51
CA VAL A 330 3.69 -41.28 -47.27
C VAL A 330 3.46 -42.60 -46.54
N GLY A 331 2.59 -42.61 -45.53
CA GLY A 331 2.23 -43.81 -44.77
C GLY A 331 1.57 -44.89 -45.64
N VAL A 332 0.64 -44.51 -46.51
CA VAL A 332 -0.03 -45.42 -47.47
C VAL A 332 0.99 -46.04 -48.43
N TYR A 333 1.87 -45.25 -49.02
CA TYR A 333 2.91 -45.75 -49.94
C TYR A 333 4.09 -46.41 -49.22
N GLY A 334 4.18 -46.29 -47.89
CA GLY A 334 5.14 -47.01 -47.04
C GLY A 334 4.64 -48.38 -46.58
N MET A 335 3.42 -48.78 -46.94
CA MET A 335 2.87 -50.10 -46.57
C MET A 335 3.43 -51.21 -47.48
N ASN A 336 3.79 -52.35 -46.89
CA ASN A 336 4.34 -53.51 -47.61
C ASN A 336 3.25 -54.40 -48.24
N PHE A 337 2.53 -53.90 -49.25
CA PHE A 337 1.55 -54.71 -50.00
C PHE A 337 2.09 -55.15 -51.36
N GLU A 338 1.81 -56.41 -51.76
CA GLU A 338 2.25 -56.96 -53.05
C GLU A 338 1.51 -56.38 -54.28
N ASN A 339 0.26 -55.95 -54.09
CA ASN A 339 -0.63 -55.57 -55.19
C ASN A 339 -0.95 -54.06 -55.20
N MET A 340 0.09 -53.24 -55.35
CA MET A 340 -0.01 -51.79 -55.57
C MET A 340 0.34 -51.45 -57.03
N PRO A 341 -0.63 -51.46 -57.96
CA PRO A 341 -0.38 -51.21 -59.38
C PRO A 341 0.26 -49.83 -59.64
N GLU A 342 0.04 -48.87 -58.74
CA GLU A 342 0.56 -47.51 -58.80
C GLU A 342 2.10 -47.45 -58.65
N LEU A 343 2.77 -48.44 -58.07
CA LEU A 343 4.22 -48.42 -57.81
C LEU A 343 5.10 -48.92 -58.98
N LYS A 344 4.52 -49.63 -59.96
CA LYS A 344 5.28 -50.33 -61.02
C LYS A 344 5.65 -49.45 -62.23
N GLY A 345 5.16 -48.21 -62.29
CA GLY A 345 5.46 -47.28 -63.38
C GLY A 345 6.74 -46.49 -63.15
N GLU A 346 7.52 -46.24 -64.22
CA GLU A 346 8.77 -45.45 -64.15
C GLU A 346 8.57 -44.02 -63.62
N TRP A 347 7.36 -43.46 -63.76
CA TRP A 347 7.02 -42.09 -63.37
C TRP A 347 6.25 -41.98 -62.04
N SER A 348 5.93 -43.12 -61.42
CA SER A 348 5.05 -43.19 -60.25
C SER A 348 5.58 -42.40 -59.05
N TYR A 349 6.88 -42.45 -58.80
CA TYR A 349 7.54 -41.69 -57.74
C TYR A 349 7.35 -40.18 -57.91
N PHE A 350 7.56 -39.66 -59.13
CA PHE A 350 7.40 -38.24 -59.44
C PHE A 350 5.94 -37.79 -59.38
N LEU A 351 5.00 -38.67 -59.76
CA LEU A 351 3.57 -38.38 -59.70
C LEU A 351 3.08 -38.24 -58.24
N VAL A 352 3.53 -39.09 -57.31
CA VAL A 352 3.19 -38.95 -55.88
C VAL A 352 3.75 -37.65 -55.30
N TRP A 353 4.99 -37.27 -55.64
CA TRP A 353 5.55 -35.97 -55.25
C TRP A 353 4.75 -34.79 -55.79
N LEU A 354 4.32 -34.85 -57.06
CA LEU A 354 3.47 -33.82 -57.66
C LEU A 354 2.15 -33.66 -56.89
N VAL A 355 1.48 -34.77 -56.54
CA VAL A 355 0.25 -34.75 -55.76
C VAL A 355 0.48 -34.18 -54.36
N MET A 356 1.53 -34.62 -53.67
CA MET A 356 1.89 -34.10 -52.35
C MET A 356 2.16 -32.58 -52.38
N LEU A 357 2.94 -32.11 -53.36
CA LEU A 357 3.21 -30.69 -53.55
C LEU A 357 1.94 -29.91 -53.91
N ALA A 358 1.05 -30.48 -54.72
CA ALA A 358 -0.22 -29.85 -55.08
C ALA A 358 -1.15 -29.71 -53.85
N VAL A 359 -1.24 -30.74 -53.00
CA VAL A 359 -2.02 -30.71 -51.76
C VAL A 359 -1.43 -29.67 -50.79
N ALA A 360 -0.11 -29.72 -50.56
CA ALA A 360 0.57 -28.78 -49.68
C ALA A 360 0.40 -27.34 -50.19
N GLY A 361 0.67 -27.09 -51.47
CA GLY A 361 0.51 -25.78 -52.10
C GLY A 361 -0.94 -25.28 -52.09
N GLY A 362 -1.91 -26.16 -52.32
CA GLY A 362 -3.34 -25.83 -52.24
C GLY A 362 -3.77 -25.41 -50.83
N LEU A 363 -3.33 -26.13 -49.80
CA LEU A 363 -3.62 -25.78 -48.40
C LEU A 363 -2.91 -24.50 -47.96
N ILE A 364 -1.64 -24.32 -48.34
CA ILE A 364 -0.90 -23.07 -48.10
C ILE A 364 -1.64 -21.89 -48.75
N PHE A 365 -2.06 -22.03 -50.01
CA PHE A 365 -2.81 -20.99 -50.71
C PHE A 365 -4.14 -20.68 -50.04
N TYR A 366 -4.86 -21.71 -49.58
CA TYR A 366 -6.12 -21.55 -48.84
C TYR A 366 -5.93 -20.77 -47.53
N PHE A 367 -4.96 -21.16 -46.70
CA PHE A 367 -4.67 -20.46 -45.44
C PHE A 367 -4.11 -19.05 -45.65
N TRP A 368 -3.35 -18.84 -46.73
CA TRP A 368 -2.86 -17.53 -47.14
C TRP A 368 -4.01 -16.60 -47.52
N ARG A 369 -4.97 -17.08 -48.32
CA ARG A 369 -6.19 -16.32 -48.65
C ARG A 369 -7.05 -15.99 -47.42
N LYS A 370 -7.08 -16.88 -46.42
CA LYS A 370 -7.75 -16.62 -45.14
C LYS A 370 -7.00 -15.67 -44.21
N GLY A 371 -5.76 -15.28 -44.54
CA GLY A 371 -4.94 -14.39 -43.72
C GLY A 371 -4.33 -15.05 -42.47
N TRP A 372 -4.33 -16.39 -42.40
CA TRP A 372 -3.85 -17.13 -41.23
C TRP A 372 -2.32 -17.19 -41.12
N PHE A 373 -1.60 -16.69 -42.12
CA PHE A 373 -0.14 -16.53 -42.08
C PHE A 373 0.33 -15.18 -41.52
N LYS A 374 -0.58 -14.23 -41.23
CA LYS A 374 -0.21 -12.95 -40.58
C LYS A 374 0.45 -13.13 -39.19
N PRO A 375 0.00 -14.04 -38.31
CA PRO A 375 0.64 -14.30 -37.00
C PRO A 375 2.07 -14.85 -37.10
N ILE A 376 2.48 -15.36 -38.26
CA ILE A 376 3.83 -15.92 -38.46
C ILE A 376 4.88 -14.81 -38.64
N TYR A 377 4.46 -13.60 -39.00
CA TYR A 377 5.35 -12.45 -39.13
C TYR A 377 5.62 -11.77 -37.78
N SER A 378 4.64 -11.70 -36.87
CA SER A 378 4.80 -11.10 -35.54
C SER A 378 5.70 -11.93 -34.61
N LEU A 379 5.50 -13.25 -34.54
CA LEU A 379 6.34 -14.15 -33.74
C LEU A 379 7.83 -14.16 -34.15
N LYS A 380 8.13 -13.77 -35.40
CA LYS A 380 9.50 -13.73 -35.93
C LYS A 380 10.21 -12.41 -35.61
N GLU A 381 9.47 -11.35 -35.31
CA GLU A 381 10.01 -10.09 -34.78
C GLU A 381 10.28 -10.22 -33.27
N GLU A 382 9.38 -10.86 -32.51
CA GLU A 382 9.58 -11.15 -31.08
C GLU A 382 10.79 -12.05 -30.80
N ALA A 383 11.09 -13.04 -31.66
CA ALA A 383 12.26 -13.91 -31.50
C ALA A 383 13.62 -13.23 -31.83
N LYS A 384 13.60 -11.94 -32.20
CA LYS A 384 14.77 -11.16 -32.61
C LYS A 384 15.10 -9.96 -31.70
N SER A 385 14.19 -9.57 -30.80
CA SER A 385 14.48 -8.66 -29.67
C SER A 385 14.75 -9.47 -28.43
#